data_AF-A0A2T2ZTV0-F1
#
_entry.id   AF-A0A2T2ZTV0-F1
#
_cell.length_a   1.000
_cell.length_b   1.000
_cell.length_c   1.000
_cell.angle_alpha   90.00
_cell.angle_beta   90.00
_cell.angle_gamma   90.00
#
_symmetry.space_group_name_H-M   'P 1'
#
loop_
_entity.id
_entity.type
_entity.pdbx_description
1 polymer ?
#
loop_
_entity_poly.entity_id
_entity_poly.type
_entity_poly.pdbx_seq_one_letter_code
_entity_poly.pdbx_strand_id
1 'polypeptide(L)'
;MAEANDAQGVPLERIRAQLADLVAQGVFNAVAGVVFGRFFGYDAPEAVQRVAQLVREAVVDNPAIRNEQYAGFPVVVGGEFGHGGTMATLPFDALARLEGDEGSEGVWEIVEAG
;
A
#
# COMPACT_ATOMS: atom_id res chain seq x y z
N MET A 1 -22.67 8.77 13.94
CA MET A 1 -21.56 7.79 13.93
C MET A 1 -22.01 6.71 12.96
N ALA A 2 -21.53 6.74 11.72
CA ALA A 2 -21.99 5.80 10.70
C ALA A 2 -21.43 4.41 11.01
N GLU A 3 -22.31 3.43 11.16
CA GLU A 3 -21.94 2.02 11.28
C GLU A 3 -21.05 1.63 10.09
N ALA A 4 -19.92 1.01 10.39
CA ALA A 4 -19.13 0.36 9.36
C ALA A 4 -19.98 -0.80 8.84
N ASN A 5 -20.51 -0.66 7.64
CA ASN A 5 -21.13 -1.76 6.94
C ASN A 5 -20.01 -2.73 6.56
N ASP A 6 -19.96 -3.91 7.18
CA ASP A 6 -18.93 -4.93 6.95
C ASP A 6 -18.86 -5.42 5.48
N ALA A 7 -19.83 -5.02 4.63
CA ALA A 7 -19.84 -5.27 3.19
C ALA A 7 -19.27 -4.11 2.34
N GLN A 8 -18.94 -2.96 2.93
CA GLN A 8 -18.43 -1.79 2.21
C GLN A 8 -16.98 -1.53 2.62
N GLY A 9 -16.11 -1.38 1.62
CA GLY A 9 -14.70 -1.06 1.85
C GLY A 9 -14.52 0.22 2.66
N VAL A 10 -13.32 0.38 3.23
CA VAL A 10 -12.98 1.61 3.97
C VAL A 10 -13.17 2.82 3.05
N PRO A 11 -13.89 3.88 3.46
CA PRO A 11 -14.09 5.06 2.62
C PRO A 11 -12.76 5.66 2.15
N LEU A 12 -12.68 6.09 0.88
CA LEU A 12 -11.45 6.64 0.30
C LEU A 12 -10.87 7.81 1.11
N GLU A 13 -11.72 8.68 1.66
CA GLU A 13 -11.28 9.80 2.51
C GLU A 13 -10.58 9.33 3.79
N ARG A 14 -11.03 8.20 4.35
CA ARG A 14 -10.40 7.61 5.52
C ARG A 14 -9.06 6.97 5.15
N ILE A 15 -8.97 6.30 4.00
CA ILE A 15 -7.70 5.78 3.48
C ILE A 15 -6.72 6.94 3.26
N ARG A 16 -7.19 8.04 2.64
CA ARG A 16 -6.39 9.26 2.41
C ARG A 16 -5.85 9.84 3.73
N ALA A 17 -6.70 9.97 4.74
CA ALA A 17 -6.30 10.47 6.05
C ALA A 17 -5.24 9.56 6.71
N GLN A 18 -5.42 8.24 6.66
CA GLN A 18 -4.46 7.29 7.21
C GLN A 18 -3.10 7.35 6.50
N LEU A 19 -3.09 7.47 5.16
CA LEU A 19 -1.86 7.66 4.40
C LEU A 19 -1.19 8.99 4.77
N ALA A 20 -1.96 10.07 4.91
CA ALA A 20 -1.44 11.38 5.32
C ALA A 20 -0.80 11.34 6.72
N ASP A 21 -1.38 10.60 7.66
CA ASP A 21 -0.80 10.40 9.00
C ASP A 21 0.56 9.68 8.93
N LEU A 22 0.69 8.65 8.09
CA LEU A 22 1.96 7.93 7.87
C LEU A 22 3.01 8.83 7.20
N VAL A 23 2.61 9.66 6.24
CA VAL A 23 3.47 10.68 5.63
C VAL A 23 3.96 11.68 6.68
N ALA A 24 3.05 12.20 7.51
CA ALA A 24 3.38 13.17 8.56
C ALA A 24 4.33 12.60 9.62
N GLN A 25 4.23 11.30 9.90
CA GLN A 25 5.15 10.58 10.78
C GLN A 25 6.49 10.25 10.13
N GLY A 26 6.64 10.49 8.82
CA GLY A 26 7.87 10.23 8.07
C GLY A 26 8.14 8.75 7.81
N VAL A 27 7.13 7.88 7.97
CA VAL A 27 7.28 6.41 7.80
C VAL A 27 7.88 6.08 6.44
N PHE A 28 7.36 6.70 5.38
CA PHE A 28 7.81 6.46 4.01
C PHE A 28 9.23 7.01 3.70
N ASN A 29 9.81 7.82 4.59
CA ASN A 29 11.21 8.24 4.49
C ASN A 29 12.16 7.24 5.17
N ALA A 30 11.63 6.30 5.96
CA ALA A 30 12.40 5.36 6.77
C ALA A 30 12.38 3.92 6.24
N VAL A 31 11.64 3.65 5.16
CA VAL A 31 11.49 2.31 4.58
C VAL A 31 12.05 2.26 3.16
N ALA A 32 12.60 1.11 2.78
CA ALA A 32 13.17 0.91 1.45
C ALA A 32 12.12 0.74 0.35
N GLY A 33 10.86 0.49 0.70
CA GLY A 33 9.75 0.26 -0.21
C GLY A 33 8.48 -0.09 0.58
N VAL A 34 7.34 -0.17 -0.11
CA VAL A 34 6.06 -0.54 0.51
C VAL A 34 5.22 -1.41 -0.42
N VAL A 35 4.60 -2.44 0.14
CA VAL A 35 3.55 -3.22 -0.53
C VAL A 35 2.23 -2.95 0.19
N PHE A 36 1.25 -2.45 -0.54
CA PHE A 36 -0.13 -2.42 -0.10
C PHE A 36 -0.82 -3.71 -0.55
N GLY A 37 -1.43 -4.42 0.41
CA GLY A 37 -2.32 -5.53 0.12
C GLY A 37 -3.56 -5.07 -0.64
N ARG A 38 -4.44 -6.01 -1.00
CA ARG A 38 -5.72 -5.65 -1.61
C ARG A 38 -6.55 -4.77 -0.66
N PHE A 39 -7.21 -3.78 -1.22
CA PHE A 39 -8.15 -2.94 -0.48
C PHE A 39 -9.53 -3.58 -0.52
N PHE A 40 -9.96 -4.11 0.63
CA PHE A 40 -11.25 -4.78 0.77
C PHE A 40 -12.41 -3.87 0.33
N GLY A 41 -13.35 -4.43 -0.45
CA GLY A 41 -14.50 -3.72 -0.99
C GLY A 41 -14.21 -2.90 -2.26
N TYR A 42 -13.01 -3.00 -2.82
CA TYR A 42 -12.60 -2.36 -4.08
C TYR A 42 -12.26 -3.43 -5.14
N ASP A 43 -13.20 -4.33 -5.43
CA ASP A 43 -12.96 -5.48 -6.34
C ASP A 43 -13.26 -5.18 -7.82
N ALA A 44 -14.08 -4.16 -8.10
CA ALA A 44 -14.37 -3.77 -9.48
C ALA A 44 -13.15 -3.06 -10.11
N PRO A 45 -12.84 -3.27 -11.40
CA PRO A 45 -11.66 -2.67 -12.04
C PRO A 45 -11.56 -1.15 -11.85
N GLU A 46 -12.68 -0.45 -11.95
CA GLU A 46 -12.75 1.01 -11.73
C GLU A 46 -12.48 1.40 -10.27
N ALA A 47 -12.89 0.55 -9.32
CA ALA A 47 -12.67 0.76 -7.89
C ALA A 47 -11.19 0.52 -7.52
N VAL A 48 -10.58 -0.53 -8.08
CA VAL A 48 -9.14 -0.80 -7.97
C VAL A 48 -8.34 0.40 -8.49
N GLN A 49 -8.68 0.91 -9.68
CA GLN A 49 -8.00 2.06 -10.26
C GLN A 49 -8.12 3.32 -9.40
N ARG A 50 -9.27 3.58 -8.78
CA ARG A 50 -9.44 4.73 -7.87
C ARG A 50 -8.53 4.63 -6.65
N VAL A 51 -8.36 3.43 -6.10
CA VAL A 51 -7.47 3.24 -4.95
C VAL A 51 -6.01 3.34 -5.36
N ALA A 52 -5.63 2.75 -6.49
CA ALA A 52 -4.28 2.89 -7.03
C ALA A 52 -3.92 4.36 -7.27
N GLN A 53 -4.85 5.13 -7.85
CA GLN A 53 -4.70 6.57 -8.04
C GLN A 53 -4.56 7.32 -6.71
N LEU A 54 -5.36 6.97 -5.68
CA LEU A 54 -5.23 7.55 -4.35
C LEU A 54 -3.85 7.28 -3.74
N VAL A 55 -3.36 6.04 -3.80
CA VAL A 55 -2.02 5.68 -3.28
C VAL A 55 -0.94 6.43 -4.04
N ARG A 56 -1.07 6.53 -5.37
CA ARG A 56 -0.15 7.30 -6.21
C ARG A 56 -0.08 8.76 -5.75
N GLU A 57 -1.21 9.44 -5.63
CA GLU A 57 -1.26 10.84 -5.17
C GLU A 57 -0.73 11.03 -3.75
N ALA A 58 -1.09 10.12 -2.84
CA ALA A 58 -0.79 10.28 -1.42
C ALA A 58 0.63 9.86 -1.06
N VAL A 59 1.26 8.98 -1.84
CA VAL A 59 2.55 8.38 -1.52
C VAL A 59 3.57 8.65 -2.63
N VAL A 60 3.30 8.21 -3.84
CA VAL A 60 4.29 8.24 -4.93
C VAL A 60 4.59 9.67 -5.39
N ASP A 61 3.54 10.41 -5.77
CA ASP A 61 3.66 11.76 -6.31
C ASP A 61 3.72 12.82 -5.18
N ASN A 62 3.84 12.38 -3.91
CA ASN A 62 3.76 13.25 -2.76
C ASN A 62 5.12 13.92 -2.45
N PRO A 63 5.25 15.25 -2.61
CA PRO A 63 6.52 15.95 -2.41
C PRO A 63 7.00 16.00 -0.95
N ALA A 64 6.16 15.61 0.01
CA ALA A 64 6.56 15.49 1.41
C ALA A 64 7.40 14.23 1.68
N ILE A 65 7.36 13.24 0.78
CA ILE A 65 8.16 12.02 0.86
C ILE A 65 9.42 12.23 0.03
N ARG A 66 10.56 12.20 0.70
CA ARG A 66 11.87 12.42 0.08
C ARG A 66 12.65 11.14 -0.12
N ASN A 67 12.47 10.20 0.81
CA ASN A 67 13.18 8.93 0.89
C ASN A 67 14.66 9.02 0.44
N GLU A 68 15.40 9.95 1.03
CA GLU A 68 16.79 10.25 0.63
C GLU A 68 17.74 9.07 0.88
N GLN A 69 17.33 8.14 1.74
CA GLN A 69 18.12 6.97 2.13
C GLN A 69 18.03 5.82 1.11
N TYR A 70 16.89 5.66 0.43
CA TYR A 70 16.64 4.54 -0.47
C TYR A 70 16.20 5.05 -1.85
N ALA A 71 17.12 4.99 -2.82
CA ALA A 71 16.84 5.41 -4.17
C ALA A 71 15.68 4.59 -4.79
N GLY A 72 14.68 5.27 -5.35
CA GLY A 72 13.60 4.68 -6.14
C GLY A 72 12.33 4.29 -5.38
N PHE A 73 12.36 4.17 -4.04
CA PHE A 73 11.22 3.88 -3.15
C PHE A 73 10.05 3.12 -3.81
N PRO A 74 10.21 1.82 -4.15
CA PRO A 74 9.18 1.05 -4.84
C PRO A 74 7.88 0.96 -4.04
N VAL A 75 6.76 1.25 -4.70
CA VAL A 75 5.41 1.18 -4.16
C VAL A 75 4.60 0.18 -4.97
N VAL A 76 4.24 -0.95 -4.36
CA VAL A 76 3.41 -2.00 -5.00
C VAL A 76 2.01 -1.97 -4.39
N VAL A 77 0.99 -2.08 -5.24
CA VAL A 77 -0.42 -2.11 -4.81
C VAL A 77 -1.08 -3.40 -5.28
N GLY A 78 -1.87 -4.03 -4.40
CA GLY A 78 -2.68 -5.21 -4.74
C GLY A 78 -2.03 -6.54 -4.39
N GLY A 79 -1.15 -6.58 -3.38
CA GLY A 79 -0.61 -7.84 -2.88
C GLY A 79 -1.71 -8.83 -2.45
N GLU A 80 -1.45 -10.14 -2.58
CA GLU A 80 -2.40 -11.22 -2.29
C GLU A 80 -2.63 -11.46 -0.77
N PHE A 81 -2.68 -10.39 0.01
CA PHE A 81 -2.90 -10.37 1.44
C PHE A 81 -3.83 -9.21 1.83
N GLY A 82 -4.46 -9.31 3.01
CA GLY A 82 -5.51 -8.40 3.46
C GLY A 82 -6.89 -9.05 3.49
N HIS A 83 -7.91 -8.27 3.86
CA HIS A 83 -9.30 -8.75 3.97
C HIS A 83 -9.90 -9.10 2.60
N GLY A 84 -10.82 -10.08 2.55
CA GLY A 84 -11.38 -10.67 1.33
C GLY A 84 -10.48 -11.77 0.72
N GLY A 85 -10.90 -12.45 -0.36
CA GLY A 85 -10.09 -13.33 -1.24
C GLY A 85 -9.13 -14.38 -0.61
N THR A 86 -8.16 -14.85 -1.40
CA THR A 86 -7.07 -15.75 -0.94
C THR A 86 -6.09 -14.96 -0.09
N MET A 87 -5.82 -15.39 1.15
CA MET A 87 -4.98 -14.67 2.09
C MET A 87 -3.64 -15.39 2.25
N ALA A 88 -2.62 -14.89 1.54
CA ALA A 88 -1.26 -15.38 1.74
C ALA A 88 -0.83 -15.13 3.20
N THR A 89 -0.17 -16.11 3.80
CA THR A 89 0.46 -15.94 5.11
C THR A 89 1.78 -15.21 4.91
N LEU A 90 1.96 -14.09 5.61
CA LEU A 90 3.20 -13.32 5.57
C LEU A 90 4.00 -13.55 6.87
N PRO A 91 5.25 -14.02 6.78
CA PRO A 91 6.15 -14.00 7.93
C PRO A 91 6.51 -12.54 8.25
N PHE A 92 6.46 -12.20 9.54
CA PHE A 92 6.98 -10.94 10.04
C PHE A 92 8.50 -11.00 10.16
N ASP A 93 9.16 -9.85 10.05
CA ASP A 93 10.62 -9.70 10.11
C ASP A 93 11.41 -10.56 9.10
N ALA A 94 10.74 -10.97 8.03
CA ALA A 94 11.36 -11.63 6.89
C ALA A 94 11.97 -10.62 5.92
N LEU A 95 13.09 -10.98 5.28
CA LEU A 95 13.67 -10.16 4.24
C LEU A 95 12.85 -10.31 2.96
N ALA A 96 12.44 -9.18 2.39
CA ALA A 96 11.71 -9.14 1.13
C ALA A 96 12.45 -8.32 0.08
N ARG A 97 12.34 -8.74 -1.18
CA ARG A 97 12.77 -7.98 -2.35
C ARG A 97 11.53 -7.40 -3.00
N LEU A 98 11.56 -6.10 -3.28
CA LEU A 98 10.54 -5.39 -4.04
C LEU A 98 11.16 -4.82 -5.30
N GLU A 99 10.48 -5.01 -6.42
CA GLU A 99 10.75 -4.37 -7.69
C GLU A 99 9.44 -3.78 -8.20
N GLY A 100 9.40 -2.47 -8.39
CA GLY A 100 8.22 -1.79 -8.91
C GLY A 100 8.60 -0.39 -9.34
N ASP A 101 7.85 0.13 -10.30
CA ASP A 101 7.88 1.55 -10.62
C ASP A 101 6.93 2.30 -9.69
N GLU A 102 7.20 3.59 -9.55
CA GLU A 102 6.41 4.64 -8.89
C GLU A 102 4.88 4.49 -9.06
N GLY A 103 4.25 3.55 -8.33
CA GLY A 103 2.80 3.36 -8.23
C GLY A 103 2.12 2.41 -9.23
N SER A 104 2.81 1.39 -9.75
CA SER A 104 2.24 0.38 -10.68
C SER A 104 2.33 -1.07 -10.16
N GLU A 105 1.84 -2.03 -10.94
CA GLU A 105 2.03 -3.47 -10.70
C GLU A 105 3.53 -3.76 -10.57
N GLY A 106 3.95 -4.28 -9.41
CA GLY A 106 5.34 -4.62 -9.12
C GLY A 106 5.46 -6.06 -8.65
N VAL A 107 6.68 -6.58 -8.70
CA VAL A 107 7.03 -7.91 -8.21
C VAL A 107 7.56 -7.75 -6.79
N TRP A 108 7.08 -8.58 -5.88
CA TRP A 108 7.65 -8.69 -4.54
C TRP A 108 7.76 -10.16 -4.15
N GLU A 109 8.82 -10.49 -3.43
CA GLU A 109 9.07 -11.85 -2.96
C GLU A 109 9.76 -11.85 -1.60
N ILE A 110 9.53 -12.90 -0.82
CA ILE A 110 10.25 -13.16 0.43
C ILE A 110 11.53 -13.91 0.06
N VAL A 111 12.68 -13.33 0.36
CA VAL A 111 14.00 -13.89 0.02
C VAL A 111 14.63 -14.65 1.19
N GLU A 112 14.23 -14.34 2.42
CA GLU A 112 14.68 -15.04 3.63
C GLU A 112 13.54 -15.05 4.65
N ALA A 113 13.17 -16.23 5.14
CA ALA A 113 12.19 -16.37 6.21
C ALA A 113 12.88 -16.10 7.57
N GLY A 114 12.27 -15.23 8.38
CA GLY A 114 12.69 -14.94 9.76
C GLY A 114 12.38 -16.06 10.75
#